data_AF-A0A4U2EAM7-F1
#
_entry.id   AF-A0A4U2EAM7-F1
#
_cell.length_a   1.000
_cell.length_b   1.000
_cell.length_c   1.000
_cell.angle_alpha   90.00
_cell.angle_beta   90.00
_cell.angle_gamma   90.00
#
_symmetry.space_group_name_H-M   'P 1'
#
loop_
_entity.id
_entity.type
_entity.pdbx_description
1 polymer ?
#
loop_
_entity_poly.entity_id
_entity_poly.type
_entity_poly.pdbx_seq_one_letter_code
_entity_poly.pdbx_strand_id
1 'polypeptide(L)'
;GYPVMAMMRLSTSASDGKANLHQGAVGVGICIATGKAVRAVQFDQPVTHHPDTGKELAALQVPHWEKLLTLASSAWEMTGLGYMGTDMVLDQEEGPMVLELNARPGLAIQIANGAGLLPRLHHIENLGTPAEYPKAAERVAYAAKQFGVHGSEIVSS
;
A
#
# COMPACT_ATOMS: atom_id res chain seq x y z
N GLY A 1 6.95 11.50 -4.93
CA GLY A 1 7.69 10.23 -4.82
C GLY A 1 7.02 9.17 -5.69
N TYR A 2 7.56 7.95 -5.67
CA TYR A 2 7.02 6.78 -6.37
C TYR A 2 6.35 5.83 -5.37
N PRO A 3 5.07 5.44 -5.55
CA PRO A 3 4.42 4.48 -4.66
C PRO A 3 4.98 3.07 -4.85
N VAL A 4 5.78 2.58 -3.91
CA VAL A 4 6.48 1.28 -4.07
C VAL A 4 5.72 0.09 -3.50
N MET A 5 4.85 0.33 -2.52
CA MET A 5 4.12 -0.70 -1.78
C MET A 5 2.92 -0.07 -1.07
N ALA A 6 1.83 -0.82 -0.93
CA ALA A 6 0.65 -0.36 -0.21
C ALA A 6 -0.01 -1.49 0.59
N MET A 7 -0.73 -1.11 1.64
CA MET A 7 -1.57 -2.03 2.40
C MET A 7 -2.82 -1.33 2.92
N MET A 8 -3.86 -2.12 3.14
CA MET A 8 -5.04 -1.75 3.90
C MET A 8 -4.99 -2.46 5.26
N ARG A 9 -5.47 -1.78 6.30
CA ARG A 9 -5.60 -2.33 7.66
C ARG A 9 -7.09 -2.47 7.97
N LEU A 10 -7.49 -3.65 8.43
CA LEU A 10 -8.87 -3.95 8.79
C LEU A 10 -8.92 -4.20 10.29
N SER A 11 -9.73 -3.42 11.01
CA SER A 11 -9.98 -3.61 12.43
C SER A 11 -10.66 -4.94 12.71
N THR A 12 -10.31 -5.56 13.82
CA THR A 12 -10.95 -6.78 14.30
C THR A 12 -11.35 -6.62 15.77
N SER A 13 -12.11 -7.58 16.26
CA SER A 13 -12.46 -7.73 17.67
C SER A 13 -11.20 -7.98 18.51
N ALA A 14 -10.23 -8.72 17.96
CA ALA A 14 -8.94 -8.97 18.62
C ALA A 14 -8.12 -7.67 18.80
N SER A 15 -8.26 -6.71 17.88
CA SER A 15 -7.61 -5.40 17.95
C SER A 15 -8.44 -4.32 18.62
N ASP A 16 -9.48 -4.69 19.38
CA ASP A 16 -10.34 -3.75 20.10
C ASP A 16 -10.96 -2.69 19.16
N GLY A 17 -11.31 -3.12 17.94
CA GLY A 17 -11.84 -2.25 16.89
C GLY A 17 -10.81 -1.30 16.25
N LYS A 18 -9.52 -1.39 16.62
CA LYS A 18 -8.46 -0.53 16.06
C LYS A 18 -7.79 -1.18 14.87
N ALA A 19 -7.31 -0.38 13.93
CA ALA A 19 -6.57 -0.86 12.77
C ALA A 19 -5.07 -1.09 13.05
N ASN A 20 -4.70 -1.54 14.25
CA ASN A 20 -3.30 -1.78 14.65
C ASN A 20 -2.91 -3.26 14.45
N LEU A 21 -1.94 -3.53 13.56
CA LEU A 21 -1.52 -4.89 13.21
C LEU A 21 -0.99 -5.67 14.41
N HIS A 22 -0.20 -5.03 15.29
CA HIS A 22 0.36 -5.67 16.47
C HIS A 22 -0.71 -6.05 17.50
N GLN A 23 -1.86 -5.37 17.46
CA GLN A 23 -3.01 -5.68 18.31
C GLN A 23 -3.95 -6.69 17.65
N GLY A 24 -3.65 -7.21 16.46
CA GLY A 24 -4.47 -8.22 15.79
C GLY A 24 -5.37 -7.69 14.68
N ALA A 25 -5.14 -6.48 14.17
CA ALA A 25 -5.77 -6.05 12.92
C ALA A 25 -5.25 -6.90 11.75
N VAL A 26 -6.09 -7.09 10.74
CA VAL A 26 -5.66 -7.76 9.50
C VAL A 26 -4.95 -6.74 8.60
N GLY A 27 -3.76 -7.08 8.12
CA GLY A 27 -3.05 -6.35 7.09
C GLY A 27 -3.27 -7.00 5.72
N VAL A 28 -3.78 -6.24 4.76
CA VAL A 28 -4.00 -6.71 3.38
C VAL A 28 -3.05 -5.95 2.46
N GLY A 29 -2.09 -6.62 1.84
CA GLY A 29 -1.24 -6.02 0.81
C GLY A 29 -2.06 -5.69 -0.43
N ILE A 30 -1.82 -4.53 -1.03
CA ILE A 30 -2.59 -4.00 -2.16
C ILE A 30 -1.68 -3.84 -3.38
N CYS A 31 -2.10 -4.41 -4.51
CA CYS A 31 -1.41 -4.32 -5.78
C CYS A 31 -1.37 -2.88 -6.27
N ILE A 32 -0.18 -2.32 -6.44
CA ILE A 32 0.01 -0.93 -6.91
C ILE A 32 -0.67 -0.68 -8.25
N ALA A 33 -0.69 -1.66 -9.16
CA ALA A 33 -1.31 -1.47 -10.47
C ALA A 33 -2.84 -1.43 -10.44
N THR A 34 -3.49 -2.14 -9.53
CA THR A 34 -4.93 -2.47 -9.66
C THR A 34 -5.79 -2.11 -8.46
N GLY A 35 -5.17 -1.83 -7.31
CA GLY A 35 -5.89 -1.63 -6.05
C GLY A 35 -6.50 -2.91 -5.48
N LYS A 36 -6.21 -4.08 -6.05
CA LYS A 36 -6.72 -5.37 -5.58
C LYS A 36 -5.85 -5.95 -4.48
N ALA A 37 -6.47 -6.73 -3.60
CA ALA A 37 -5.76 -7.52 -2.61
C ALA A 37 -4.75 -8.49 -3.26
N VAL A 38 -3.58 -8.61 -2.64
CA VAL A 38 -2.52 -9.54 -3.05
C VAL A 38 -2.43 -10.68 -2.05
N ARG A 39 -2.28 -10.34 -0.78
CA ARG A 39 -2.12 -11.26 0.34
C ARG A 39 -2.65 -10.58 1.59
N ALA A 40 -3.18 -11.36 2.52
CA ALA A 40 -3.59 -10.85 3.82
C ALA A 40 -2.94 -11.63 4.94
N VAL A 41 -2.65 -10.94 6.04
CA VAL A 41 -1.98 -11.48 7.23
C VAL A 41 -2.60 -10.94 8.50
N GLN A 42 -2.58 -11.76 9.55
CA GLN A 42 -2.93 -11.39 10.92
C GLN A 42 -1.90 -12.03 11.85
N PHE A 43 -1.34 -11.27 12.79
CA PHE A 43 -0.22 -11.75 13.63
C PHE A 43 0.93 -12.35 12.79
N ASP A 44 1.24 -11.70 11.68
CA ASP A 44 2.25 -12.13 10.69
C ASP A 44 1.97 -13.48 10.00
N GLN A 45 0.80 -14.09 10.24
CA GLN A 45 0.38 -15.35 9.61
C GLN A 45 -0.60 -15.10 8.46
N PRO A 46 -0.51 -15.84 7.34
CA PRO A 46 -1.49 -15.74 6.25
C PRO A 46 -2.92 -16.02 6.71
N VAL A 47 -3.85 -15.20 6.23
CA VAL A 47 -5.29 -15.39 6.42
C VAL A 47 -6.03 -15.15 5.11
N THR A 48 -7.10 -15.91 4.86
CA THR A 48 -7.90 -15.80 3.63
C THR A 48 -9.23 -15.08 3.84
N HIS A 49 -9.74 -15.10 5.07
CA HIS A 49 -11.02 -14.51 5.44
C HIS A 49 -10.84 -13.59 6.65
N HIS A 50 -11.65 -12.54 6.72
CA HIS A 50 -11.69 -11.66 7.88
C HIS A 50 -12.24 -12.42 9.09
N PRO A 51 -11.58 -12.40 10.26
CA PRO A 51 -11.96 -13.21 11.42
C PRO A 51 -13.37 -12.90 11.94
N ASP A 52 -13.78 -11.63 11.90
CA ASP A 52 -15.08 -11.23 12.45
C ASP A 52 -16.24 -11.31 11.46
N THR A 53 -15.98 -11.11 10.16
CA THR A 53 -17.05 -10.97 9.16
C THR A 53 -17.15 -12.16 8.22
N GLY A 54 -16.15 -13.06 8.22
CA GLY A 54 -16.07 -14.18 7.30
C GLY A 54 -15.94 -13.78 5.83
N LYS A 55 -15.74 -12.49 5.51
CA LYS A 55 -15.58 -12.04 4.13
C LYS A 55 -14.22 -12.46 3.57
N GLU A 56 -14.23 -12.90 2.31
CA GLU A 56 -13.01 -13.23 1.58
C GLU A 56 -12.15 -11.98 1.36
N LEU A 57 -10.90 -12.03 1.79
CA LEU A 57 -9.97 -10.90 1.73
C LEU A 57 -9.40 -10.70 0.31
N ALA A 58 -9.28 -11.78 -0.47
CA ALA A 58 -8.81 -11.73 -1.86
C ALA A 58 -9.79 -11.00 -2.80
N ALA A 59 -11.07 -10.91 -2.43
CA ALA A 59 -12.09 -10.19 -3.19
C ALA A 59 -12.03 -8.66 -2.99
N LEU A 60 -11.20 -8.16 -2.06
CA LEU A 60 -11.12 -6.74 -1.76
C LEU A 60 -10.46 -5.96 -2.91
N GLN A 61 -11.08 -4.84 -3.26
CA GLN A 61 -10.54 -3.85 -4.17
C GLN A 61 -10.76 -2.45 -3.59
N VAL A 62 -9.69 -1.65 -3.56
CA VAL A 62 -9.74 -0.28 -3.07
C VAL A 62 -10.33 0.62 -4.17
N PRO A 63 -11.46 1.32 -3.93
CA PRO A 63 -12.02 2.23 -4.90
C PRO A 63 -11.13 3.48 -5.06
N HIS A 64 -11.25 4.16 -6.21
CA HIS A 64 -10.49 5.38 -6.54
C HIS A 64 -8.96 5.24 -6.40
N TRP A 65 -8.44 4.03 -6.64
CA TRP A 65 -7.05 3.67 -6.39
C TRP A 65 -6.02 4.60 -7.05
N GLU A 66 -6.20 4.94 -8.32
CA GLU A 66 -5.29 5.84 -9.03
C GLU A 66 -5.27 7.25 -8.41
N LYS A 67 -6.42 7.75 -7.95
CA LYS A 67 -6.52 9.04 -7.26
C LYS A 67 -5.79 8.99 -5.92
N LEU A 68 -5.93 7.91 -5.15
CA LEU A 68 -5.18 7.69 -3.90
C LEU A 68 -3.67 7.70 -4.14
N LEU A 69 -3.18 6.95 -5.12
CA LEU A 69 -1.75 6.90 -5.46
C LEU A 69 -1.21 8.25 -5.95
N THR A 70 -2.01 8.99 -6.70
CA THR A 70 -1.63 10.32 -7.19
C THR A 70 -1.52 11.30 -6.02
N LEU A 71 -2.50 11.30 -5.11
CA LEU A 71 -2.45 12.13 -3.89
C LEU A 71 -1.21 11.81 -3.03
N ALA A 72 -0.93 10.53 -2.77
CA ALA A 72 0.25 10.11 -2.04
C ALA A 72 1.56 10.52 -2.75
N SER A 73 1.59 10.37 -4.07
CA SER A 73 2.75 10.76 -4.89
C SER A 73 3.01 12.26 -4.86
N SER A 74 1.96 13.09 -4.85
CA SER A 74 2.03 14.55 -4.76
C SER A 74 2.41 15.02 -3.36
N ALA A 75 1.84 14.41 -2.30
CA ALA A 75 2.12 14.80 -0.92
C ALA A 75 3.62 14.72 -0.58
N TRP A 76 4.33 13.75 -1.15
CA TRP A 76 5.79 13.63 -1.00
C TRP A 76 6.56 14.91 -1.40
N GLU A 77 6.11 15.63 -2.45
CA GLU A 77 6.79 16.83 -2.96
C GLU A 77 6.87 17.94 -1.91
N MET A 78 5.94 17.94 -0.95
CA MET A 78 5.87 18.94 0.13
C MET A 78 6.79 18.61 1.31
N THR A 79 7.37 17.42 1.37
CA THR A 79 8.04 16.92 2.59
C THR A 79 9.57 16.98 2.55
N GLY A 80 10.18 16.90 1.37
CA GLY A 80 11.64 16.75 1.23
C GLY A 80 12.21 15.45 1.82
N LEU A 81 11.36 14.48 2.20
CA LEU A 81 11.79 13.21 2.76
C LEU A 81 12.20 12.24 1.64
N GLY A 82 13.28 11.47 1.83
CA GLY A 82 13.67 10.44 0.86
C GLY A 82 12.68 9.26 0.78
N TYR A 83 12.17 8.85 1.95
CA TYR A 83 11.20 7.76 2.10
C TYR A 83 10.16 8.15 3.16
N MET A 84 8.90 7.79 2.91
CA MET A 84 7.79 8.07 3.81
C MET A 84 6.61 7.12 3.56
N GLY A 85 5.76 6.97 4.56
CA GLY A 85 4.42 6.43 4.41
C GLY A 85 3.39 7.56 4.33
N THR A 86 2.29 7.28 3.65
CA THR A 86 1.13 8.16 3.58
C THR A 86 -0.08 7.37 4.04
N ASP A 87 -0.69 7.79 5.15
CA ASP A 87 -1.93 7.21 5.62
C ASP A 87 -3.09 7.92 4.90
N MET A 88 -3.91 7.12 4.21
CA MET A 88 -4.99 7.59 3.36
C MET A 88 -6.34 7.18 3.93
N VAL A 89 -7.36 8.02 3.71
CA VAL A 89 -8.74 7.70 4.02
C VAL A 89 -9.60 7.88 2.76
N LEU A 90 -10.66 7.06 2.67
CA LEU A 90 -11.72 7.20 1.68
C LEU A 90 -12.95 7.72 2.41
N ASP A 91 -13.13 9.04 2.37
CA ASP A 91 -14.31 9.69 2.93
C ASP A 91 -15.52 9.50 2.00
N GLN A 92 -16.73 9.48 2.58
CA GLN A 92 -17.96 9.24 1.84
C GLN A 92 -18.37 10.45 0.98
N GLU A 93 -18.09 11.67 1.42
CA GLU A 93 -18.47 12.92 0.77
C GLU A 93 -17.29 13.52 -0.01
N GLU A 94 -16.12 13.60 0.63
CA GLU A 94 -14.91 14.23 0.09
C GLU A 94 -14.06 13.27 -0.77
N GLY A 95 -14.30 11.96 -0.64
CA GLY A 95 -13.58 10.92 -1.38
C GLY A 95 -12.15 10.68 -0.86
N PRO A 96 -11.19 10.32 -1.72
CA PRO A 96 -9.80 10.07 -1.33
C PRO A 96 -9.11 11.28 -0.69
N MET A 97 -8.56 11.10 0.50
CA MET A 97 -7.83 12.14 1.25
C MET A 97 -6.56 11.60 1.90
N VAL A 98 -5.58 12.50 2.09
CA VAL A 98 -4.38 12.25 2.90
C VAL A 98 -4.70 12.58 4.35
N LEU A 99 -4.48 11.64 5.26
CA LEU A 99 -4.70 11.84 6.70
C LEU A 99 -3.41 12.21 7.44
N GLU A 100 -2.34 11.46 7.19
CA GLU A 100 -1.05 11.64 7.87
C GLU A 100 0.12 11.31 6.95
N LEU A 101 1.22 12.04 7.11
CA LEU A 101 2.51 11.77 6.47
C LEU A 101 3.47 11.24 7.53
N ASN A 102 3.99 10.03 7.34
CA ASN A 102 4.85 9.37 8.32
C ASN A 102 6.27 9.20 7.77
N ALA A 103 7.27 9.83 8.41
CA ALA A 103 8.68 9.74 8.01
C ALA A 103 9.33 8.38 8.36
N ARG A 104 8.69 7.55 9.19
CA ARG A 104 9.18 6.22 9.61
C ARG A 104 8.04 5.20 9.59
N PRO A 105 7.52 4.87 8.39
CA PRO A 105 6.46 3.87 8.28
C PRO A 105 6.96 2.48 8.72
N GLY A 106 6.06 1.71 9.32
CA GLY A 106 6.34 0.35 9.77
C GLY A 106 6.64 -0.63 8.63
N LEU A 107 7.42 -1.66 8.92
CA LEU A 107 7.89 -2.65 7.92
C LEU A 107 6.96 -3.85 7.73
N ALA A 108 5.91 -3.99 8.54
CA ALA A 108 4.93 -5.08 8.46
C ALA A 108 4.19 -5.13 7.11
N ILE A 109 4.16 -4.01 6.38
CA ILE A 109 3.66 -3.92 5.01
C ILE A 109 4.30 -4.94 4.05
N GLN A 110 5.56 -5.31 4.29
CA GLN A 110 6.28 -6.33 3.51
C GLN A 110 5.65 -7.71 3.67
N ILE A 111 5.25 -8.06 4.89
CA ILE A 111 4.64 -9.35 5.22
C ILE A 111 3.27 -9.44 4.52
N ALA A 112 2.48 -8.37 4.59
CA ALA A 112 1.18 -8.27 3.94
C ALA A 112 1.27 -8.30 2.40
N ASN A 113 2.36 -7.84 1.81
CA ASN A 113 2.59 -7.90 0.35
C ASN A 113 3.36 -9.15 -0.10
N GLY A 114 3.94 -9.93 0.82
CA GLY A 114 4.82 -11.06 0.49
C GLY A 114 6.08 -10.64 -0.28
N ALA A 115 6.50 -9.38 -0.19
CA ALA A 115 7.59 -8.83 -0.97
C ALA A 115 8.48 -7.92 -0.12
N GLY A 116 9.80 -7.97 -0.38
CA GLY A 116 10.77 -7.08 0.26
C GLY A 116 10.64 -5.64 -0.25
N LEU A 117 10.78 -4.68 0.66
CA LEU A 117 10.74 -3.25 0.37
C LEU A 117 12.08 -2.76 -0.19
N LEU A 118 13.20 -3.24 0.37
CA LEU A 118 14.55 -2.76 0.04
C LEU A 118 14.87 -2.83 -1.47
N PRO A 119 14.59 -3.94 -2.19
CA PRO A 119 14.83 -3.99 -3.64
C PRO A 119 14.04 -2.95 -4.42
N ARG A 120 12.81 -2.62 -3.97
CA ARG A 120 11.95 -1.62 -4.61
C ARG A 120 12.47 -0.20 -4.38
N LEU A 121 12.98 0.08 -3.17
CA LEU A 121 13.60 1.38 -2.85
C LEU A 121 14.87 1.58 -3.67
N HIS A 122 15.77 0.61 -3.69
CA HIS A 122 16.98 0.67 -4.52
C HIS A 122 16.66 0.83 -6.01
N HIS A 123 15.59 0.18 -6.50
CA HIS A 123 15.15 0.39 -7.88
C HIS A 123 14.82 1.86 -8.17
N ILE A 124 14.10 2.54 -7.29
CA ILE A 124 13.75 3.96 -7.45
C ILE A 124 14.99 4.86 -7.30
N GLU A 125 15.86 4.59 -6.33
CA GLU A 125 17.11 5.33 -6.13
C GLU A 125 18.02 5.25 -7.37
N ASN A 126 18.06 4.08 -8.02
CA ASN A 126 18.87 3.84 -9.21
C ASN A 126 18.31 4.46 -10.50
N LEU A 127 17.11 5.04 -10.50
CA LEU A 127 16.62 5.83 -11.63
C LEU A 127 17.39 7.14 -11.81
N GLY A 128 18.11 7.57 -10.77
CA GLY A 128 18.84 8.82 -10.75
C GLY A 128 17.92 10.05 -10.74
N THR A 129 18.54 11.21 -10.93
CA THR A 129 17.83 12.50 -10.95
C THR A 129 17.65 12.93 -12.41
N PRO A 130 16.42 12.88 -12.95
CA PRO A 130 16.16 13.38 -14.30
C PRO A 130 16.28 14.90 -14.36
N ALA A 131 16.52 15.44 -15.56
CA ALA A 131 16.60 16.89 -15.78
C ALA A 131 15.26 17.60 -15.47
N GLU A 132 14.15 16.94 -15.75
CA GLU A 132 12.81 17.34 -15.35
C GLU A 132 12.21 16.22 -14.48
N TYR A 133 11.76 16.56 -13.27
CA TYR A 133 11.17 15.57 -12.38
C TYR A 133 9.75 15.19 -12.87
N PRO A 134 9.43 13.90 -13.10
CA PRO A 134 8.15 13.49 -13.67
C PRO A 134 6.98 13.92 -12.79
N LYS A 135 5.83 14.20 -13.38
CA LYS A 135 4.60 14.55 -12.65
C LYS A 135 4.08 13.36 -11.83
N ALA A 136 3.26 13.64 -10.82
CA ALA A 136 2.70 12.61 -9.94
C ALA A 136 2.06 11.44 -10.71
N ALA A 137 1.21 11.73 -11.70
CA ALA A 137 0.56 10.70 -12.51
C ALA A 137 1.55 9.81 -13.28
N GLU A 138 2.65 10.37 -13.79
CA GLU A 138 3.68 9.61 -14.52
C GLU A 138 4.44 8.69 -13.58
N ARG A 139 4.74 9.15 -12.35
CA ARG A 139 5.35 8.32 -11.30
C ARG A 139 4.43 7.19 -10.85
N VAL A 140 3.13 7.46 -10.74
CA VAL A 140 2.10 6.45 -10.45
C VAL A 140 2.04 5.41 -11.56
N ALA A 141 1.97 5.82 -12.82
CA ALA A 141 1.95 4.90 -13.96
C ALA A 141 3.22 4.04 -14.04
N TYR A 142 4.39 4.64 -13.80
CA TYR A 142 5.66 3.93 -13.71
C TYR A 142 5.65 2.89 -12.59
N ALA A 143 5.24 3.31 -11.39
CA ALA A 143 5.17 2.44 -10.22
C ALA A 143 4.16 1.29 -10.42
N ALA A 144 3.00 1.55 -11.01
CA ALA A 144 2.02 0.53 -11.37
C ALA A 144 2.64 -0.53 -12.29
N LYS A 145 3.36 -0.12 -13.33
CA LYS A 145 4.05 -1.05 -14.24
C LYS A 145 5.18 -1.83 -13.55
N GLN A 146 5.94 -1.18 -12.68
CA GLN A 146 7.15 -1.75 -12.08
C GLN A 146 6.86 -2.64 -10.86
N PHE A 147 5.85 -2.27 -10.06
CA PHE A 147 5.60 -2.81 -8.73
C PHE A 147 4.22 -3.48 -8.59
N GLY A 148 3.43 -3.47 -9.67
CA GLY A 148 2.19 -4.21 -9.77
C GLY A 148 2.43 -5.72 -9.73
N VAL A 149 1.52 -6.43 -9.07
CA VAL A 149 1.47 -7.89 -9.09
C VAL A 149 0.71 -8.32 -10.34
N HIS A 150 1.39 -9.05 -11.22
CA HIS A 150 0.83 -9.59 -12.47
C HIS A 150 0.76 -11.12 -12.38
N GLY A 151 -0.21 -11.74 -13.07
CA GLY A 151 -0.67 -13.12 -12.83
C GLY A 151 0.37 -14.25 -12.90
N SER A 152 1.61 -13.98 -13.30
CA SER A 152 2.73 -14.93 -13.21
C SER A 152 3.31 -15.10 -11.80
N GLU A 153 2.99 -14.21 -10.84
CA GLU A 153 3.52 -14.24 -9.47
C GLU A 153 2.57 -14.87 -8.44
N ILE A 154 1.36 -15.28 -8.87
CA ILE A 154 0.31 -15.80 -7.98
C ILE A 154 0.50 -17.31 -7.69
N VAL A 155 1.41 -17.98 -8.41
CA VAL A 155 1.66 -19.42 -8.26
C VAL A 155 3.11 -19.66 -7.85
N SER A 156 3.38 -19.56 -6.56
CA SER A 156 4.52 -20.22 -5.91
C SER A 156 4.18 -20.42 -4.44
N SER A 157 3.53 -21.56 -4.20
CA SER A 157 3.46 -22.40 -2.97
C SER A 157 3.81 -21.78 -1.63
#